data_AF-A0A1Y4ANB0-F1
#
_entry.id   AF-A0A1Y4ANB0-F1
#
_cell.length_a   1.000
_cell.length_b   1.000
_cell.length_c   1.000
_cell.angle_alpha   90.00
_cell.angle_beta   90.00
_cell.angle_gamma   90.00
#
_symmetry.space_group_name_H-M   'P 1'
#
loop_
_entity.id
_entity.type
_entity.pdbx_description
1 polymer ?
#
loop_
_entity_poly.entity_id
_entity_poly.type
_entity_poly.pdbx_seq_one_letter_code
_entity_poly.pdbx_strand_id
1 'polypeptide(L)'
;AHLELYLREFHPSGRPAPLFYSMREGIPHRLSTDSISLVVGTAAAMARETCGAVPENVHCHLFRKTKAMDLYKNGVPLPFIMQLLGHESMSTTSGFYAFATLEMMSEAINKSAPNIGGTEKLWKSKDAKQFLYTLD
;
A
#
# COMPACT_ATOMS: atom_id res chain seq x y z
N ALA A 1 19.15 3.07 -4.77
CA ALA A 1 19.35 4.44 -4.24
C ALA A 1 19.20 4.50 -2.71
N HIS A 2 18.00 4.60 -2.12
CA HIS A 2 17.86 4.83 -0.67
C HIS A 2 18.39 3.70 0.23
N LEU A 3 18.10 2.43 -0.10
CA LEU A 3 18.60 1.29 0.67
C LEU A 3 20.14 1.22 0.67
N GLU A 4 20.79 1.52 -0.44
CA GLU A 4 22.25 1.49 -0.54
C GLU A 4 22.89 2.59 0.31
N LEU A 5 22.29 3.79 0.35
CA LEU A 5 22.72 4.86 1.25
C LEU A 5 22.56 4.44 2.72
N TYR A 6 21.40 3.87 3.06
CA TYR A 6 21.14 3.34 4.39
C TYR A 6 22.17 2.28 4.80
N LEU A 7 22.50 1.33 3.92
CA LEU A 7 23.51 0.31 4.18
C LEU A 7 24.91 0.90 4.39
N ARG A 8 25.30 1.92 3.62
CA ARG A 8 26.59 2.60 3.80
C ARG A 8 26.70 3.30 5.14
N GLU A 9 25.61 3.90 5.60
CA GLU A 9 25.56 4.66 6.85
C GLU A 9 25.46 3.76 8.08
N PHE A 10 24.56 2.78 8.06
CA PHE A 10 24.22 1.95 9.23
C PHE A 10 24.88 0.57 9.21
N HIS A 11 25.41 0.12 8.08
CA HIS A 11 26.08 -1.19 7.95
C HIS A 11 27.51 -1.09 7.36
N PRO A 12 28.36 -0.13 7.75
CA PRO A 12 29.67 0.10 7.11
C PRO A 12 30.66 -1.05 7.30
N SER A 13 30.50 -1.84 8.36
CA SER A 13 31.43 -2.92 8.71
C SER A 13 31.12 -4.26 8.04
N GLY A 14 29.96 -4.39 7.37
CA GLY A 14 29.50 -5.65 6.76
C GLY A 14 29.24 -6.78 7.76
N ARG A 15 29.26 -6.51 9.07
CA ARG A 15 28.98 -7.51 10.10
C ARG A 15 27.51 -7.93 10.07
N PRO A 16 27.19 -9.20 10.34
CA PRO A 16 25.80 -9.64 10.41
C PRO A 16 25.05 -8.89 11.51
N ALA A 17 24.05 -8.12 11.11
CA ALA A 17 23.13 -7.40 11.99
C ALA A 17 21.73 -7.37 11.36
N PRO A 18 20.67 -7.15 12.14
CA PRO A 18 19.37 -6.87 11.57
C PRO A 18 19.42 -5.67 10.63
N LEU A 19 18.72 -5.71 9.49
CA LEU A 19 18.76 -4.61 8.53
C LEU A 19 18.33 -3.28 9.15
N PHE A 20 17.18 -3.27 9.82
CA PHE A 20 16.71 -2.12 10.60
C PHE A 20 16.80 -2.46 12.09
N TYR A 21 17.47 -1.59 12.85
CA TYR A 21 17.74 -1.81 14.26
C TYR A 21 17.73 -0.52 15.06
N SER A 22 17.57 -0.66 16.38
CA SER A 22 17.93 0.36 17.37
C SER A 22 19.14 -0.09 18.16
N MET A 23 19.88 0.86 18.73
CA MET A 23 21.04 0.57 19.58
C MET A 23 20.62 0.54 21.05
N ARG A 24 20.99 -0.52 21.76
CA ARG A 24 20.85 -0.62 23.21
C ARG A 24 22.16 -1.17 23.77
N GLU A 25 22.78 -0.46 24.70
CA GLU A 25 24.10 -0.84 25.27
C GLU A 25 25.18 -1.11 24.18
N GLY A 26 25.14 -0.38 23.06
CA GLY A 26 26.07 -0.59 21.95
C GLY A 26 25.78 -1.81 21.07
N ILE A 27 24.69 -2.54 21.32
CA ILE A 27 24.29 -3.73 20.57
C ILE A 27 23.09 -3.41 19.67
N PRO A 28 23.10 -3.83 18.39
CA PRO A 28 21.97 -3.64 17.49
C PRO A 28 20.85 -4.64 17.79
N HIS A 29 19.65 -4.13 18.03
CA HIS A 29 18.44 -4.93 18.25
C HIS A 29 17.42 -4.67 17.14
N ARG A 30 16.74 -5.74 16.68
CA ARG A 30 15.63 -5.63 15.72
C ARG A 30 14.59 -4.65 16.25
N LEU A 31 14.12 -3.75 15.38
CA LEU A 31 12.96 -2.93 15.69
C LEU A 31 11.73 -3.83 15.91
N SER A 32 10.92 -3.49 16.92
CA SER A 32 9.62 -4.14 17.12
C SER A 32 8.62 -3.65 16.08
N THR A 33 7.51 -4.39 15.94
CA THR A 33 6.37 -3.96 15.12
C THR A 33 5.86 -2.59 15.54
N ASP A 34 5.81 -2.31 16.84
CA ASP A 34 5.34 -1.03 17.38
C ASP A 34 6.29 0.12 17.04
N SER A 35 7.60 -0.13 17.06
CA SER A 35 8.59 0.86 16.62
C SER A 35 8.40 1.20 15.14
N ILE A 36 8.16 0.21 14.29
CA ILE A 36 7.89 0.45 12.87
C ILE A 36 6.58 1.20 12.68
N SER A 37 5.51 0.83 13.41
CA SER A 37 4.22 1.54 13.36
C SER A 37 4.37 3.01 13.77
N LEU A 38 5.18 3.31 14.80
CA LEU A 38 5.48 4.67 15.21
C LEU A 38 6.21 5.45 14.11
N VAL A 39 7.28 4.87 13.54
CA VAL A 39 8.04 5.50 12.44
C VAL A 39 7.13 5.81 11.25
N VAL A 40 6.27 4.86 10.87
CA VAL A 40 5.30 5.03 9.79
C VAL A 40 4.29 6.14 10.11
N GLY A 41 3.73 6.15 11.33
CA GLY A 41 2.78 7.16 11.76
C GLY A 41 3.37 8.57 11.78
N THR A 42 4.60 8.72 12.28
CA THR A 42 5.33 9.99 12.28
C THR A 42 5.61 10.48 10.86
N ALA A 43 6.10 9.61 9.97
CA ALA A 43 6.36 9.97 8.59
C ALA A 43 5.07 10.38 7.84
N ALA A 44 3.96 9.68 8.09
CA ALA A 44 2.67 10.03 7.52
C ALA A 44 2.15 11.38 8.04
N ALA A 45 2.34 11.69 9.32
CA ALA A 45 1.99 12.99 9.90
C ALA A 45 2.78 14.12 9.24
N MET A 46 4.09 13.97 9.08
CA MET A 46 4.94 14.94 8.39
C MET A 46 4.53 15.10 6.92
N ALA A 47 4.26 14.00 6.22
CA ALA A 47 3.84 14.05 4.82
C ALA A 47 2.51 14.79 4.64
N ARG A 48 1.56 14.66 5.59
CA ARG A 48 0.27 15.37 5.55
C ARG A 48 0.40 16.88 5.59
N GLU A 49 1.46 17.43 6.21
CA GLU A 49 1.68 18.88 6.24
C GLU A 49 1.82 19.49 4.84
N THR A 50 2.26 18.69 3.86
CA THR A 50 2.48 19.13 2.47
C THR A 50 1.57 18.41 1.46
N CYS A 51 0.96 17.28 1.84
CA CYS A 51 0.15 16.46 0.97
C CYS A 51 -1.16 16.00 1.66
N GLY A 52 -2.25 16.74 1.41
CA GLY A 52 -3.58 16.42 1.97
C GLY A 52 -4.22 15.12 1.44
N ALA A 53 -3.57 14.42 0.49
CA ALA A 53 -4.03 13.12 0.02
C ALA A 53 -3.59 11.95 0.92
N VAL A 54 -2.66 12.19 1.85
CA VAL A 54 -2.21 11.17 2.80
C VAL A 54 -3.31 10.92 3.84
N PRO A 55 -3.80 9.67 4.02
CA PRO A 55 -4.87 9.36 4.99
C PRO A 55 -4.49 9.69 6.42
N GLU A 56 -5.48 9.85 7.30
CA GLU A 56 -5.27 10.12 8.73
C GLU A 56 -4.61 8.92 9.43
N ASN A 57 -5.17 7.73 9.25
CA ASN A 57 -4.70 6.49 9.84
C ASN A 57 -3.82 5.70 8.86
N VAL A 58 -2.50 5.78 9.03
CA VAL A 58 -1.53 5.06 8.21
C VAL A 58 -0.83 4.01 9.05
N HIS A 59 -0.87 2.76 8.58
CA HIS A 59 -0.23 1.60 9.20
C HIS A 59 0.34 0.65 8.14
N CYS A 60 1.20 -0.29 8.53
CA CYS A 60 1.91 -1.21 7.62
C CYS A 60 1.00 -1.98 6.65
N HIS A 61 -0.17 -2.44 7.11
CA HIS A 61 -1.13 -3.15 6.25
C HIS A 61 -1.69 -2.28 5.12
N LEU A 62 -1.74 -0.96 5.30
CA LEU A 62 -2.24 -0.03 4.28
C LEU A 62 -1.28 0.05 3.11
N PHE A 63 0.03 0.16 3.35
CA PHE A 63 1.05 0.12 2.30
C PHE A 63 0.96 -1.14 1.46
N ARG A 64 0.74 -2.28 2.13
CA ARG A 64 0.59 -3.57 1.47
C ARG A 64 -0.66 -3.60 0.58
N LYS A 65 -1.83 -3.20 1.09
CA LYS A 65 -3.07 -3.08 0.32
C LYS A 65 -2.91 -2.13 -0.87
N THR A 66 -2.32 -0.95 -0.65
CA THR A 66 -2.05 0.05 -1.70
C THR A 66 -1.13 -0.51 -2.78
N LYS A 67 -0.05 -1.21 -2.41
CA LYS A 67 0.87 -1.80 -3.39
C LYS A 67 0.21 -2.94 -4.18
N ALA A 68 -0.63 -3.74 -3.53
CA ALA A 68 -1.39 -4.79 -4.20
C ALA A 68 -2.35 -4.19 -5.25
N MET A 69 -3.07 -3.12 -4.91
CA MET A 69 -3.96 -2.41 -5.83
C MET A 69 -3.20 -1.74 -6.97
N ASP A 70 -2.05 -1.12 -6.69
CA ASP A 70 -1.18 -0.53 -7.71
C ASP A 70 -0.74 -1.57 -8.74
N LEU A 71 -0.28 -2.75 -8.30
CA LEU A 71 0.07 -3.85 -9.20
C LEU A 71 -1.14 -4.34 -10.01
N TYR A 72 -2.31 -4.44 -9.38
CA TYR A 72 -3.52 -4.90 -10.04
C TYR A 72 -4.00 -3.93 -11.13
N LYS A 73 -4.03 -2.63 -10.83
CA LYS A 73 -4.40 -1.57 -11.79
C LYS A 73 -3.41 -1.49 -12.97
N ASN A 74 -2.15 -1.85 -12.74
CA ASN A 74 -1.14 -1.99 -13.79
C ASN A 74 -1.25 -3.32 -14.58
N GLY A 75 -2.28 -4.13 -14.33
CA GLY A 75 -2.60 -5.33 -15.11
C GLY A 75 -1.88 -6.60 -14.65
N VAL A 76 -1.21 -6.60 -13.49
CA VAL A 76 -0.60 -7.83 -12.96
C VAL A 76 -1.70 -8.80 -12.53
N PRO A 77 -1.70 -10.06 -13.00
CA PRO A 77 -2.68 -11.05 -12.59
C PRO A 77 -2.71 -11.24 -11.07
N LEU A 78 -3.93 -11.26 -10.51
CA LEU A 78 -4.14 -11.40 -9.06
C LEU A 78 -3.40 -12.59 -8.43
N PRO A 79 -3.31 -13.79 -9.05
CA PRO A 79 -2.54 -14.90 -8.49
C PRO A 79 -1.06 -14.55 -8.22
N PHE A 80 -0.44 -13.76 -9.10
CA PHE A 80 0.97 -13.34 -8.92
C PHE A 80 1.12 -12.29 -7.82
N ILE A 81 0.17 -11.37 -7.69
CA ILE A 81 0.16 -10.40 -6.59
C ILE A 81 0.05 -11.13 -5.25
N MET A 82 -0.83 -12.11 -5.14
CA MET A 82 -1.00 -12.92 -3.92
C MET A 82 0.27 -13.70 -3.57
N GLN A 83 0.95 -14.29 -4.57
CA GLN A 83 2.21 -14.99 -4.37
C GLN A 83 3.32 -14.04 -3.91
N LEU A 84 3.47 -12.89 -4.56
CA LEU A 84 4.46 -11.87 -4.19
C LEU A 84 4.27 -11.39 -2.74
N LEU A 85 3.03 -11.28 -2.31
CA LEU A 85 2.69 -10.82 -0.98
C LEU A 85 2.73 -11.95 0.07
N GLY A 86 2.87 -13.21 -0.31
CA GLY A 86 3.04 -14.34 0.63
C GLY A 86 1.73 -15.01 1.05
N HIS A 87 0.88 -15.34 0.07
CA HIS A 87 -0.33 -16.16 0.24
C HIS A 87 -1.37 -15.58 1.21
N GLU A 88 -1.54 -14.27 1.21
CA GLU A 88 -2.68 -13.64 1.88
C GLU A 88 -3.99 -14.27 1.36
N SER A 89 -4.85 -14.72 2.26
CA SER A 89 -6.12 -15.35 1.92
C SER A 89 -6.97 -14.40 1.06
N MET A 90 -7.72 -14.95 0.10
CA MET A 90 -8.73 -14.19 -0.68
C MET A 90 -9.73 -13.42 0.23
N SER A 91 -9.81 -13.82 1.50
CA SER A 91 -10.76 -13.35 2.51
C SER A 91 -10.73 -11.85 2.82
N THR A 92 -9.62 -11.12 2.62
CA THR A 92 -9.52 -9.69 2.95
C THR A 92 -9.61 -8.75 1.74
N THR A 93 -9.81 -9.26 0.52
CA THR A 93 -9.58 -8.43 -0.69
C THR A 93 -10.54 -8.64 -1.86
N SER A 94 -11.48 -9.58 -1.78
CA SER A 94 -12.43 -9.88 -2.87
C SER A 94 -13.29 -8.67 -3.25
N GLY A 95 -13.85 -7.95 -2.26
CA GLY A 95 -14.60 -6.71 -2.49
C GLY A 95 -13.73 -5.61 -3.10
N PHE A 96 -12.55 -5.38 -2.54
CA PHE A 96 -11.60 -4.36 -3.00
C PHE A 96 -11.16 -4.56 -4.46
N TYR A 97 -10.87 -5.80 -4.86
CA TYR A 97 -10.56 -6.10 -6.26
C TYR A 97 -11.80 -6.06 -7.16
N ALA A 98 -12.96 -6.54 -6.73
CA ALA A 98 -14.17 -6.53 -7.55
C ALA A 98 -14.52 -5.13 -8.07
N PHE A 99 -14.44 -4.11 -7.21
CA PHE A 99 -14.67 -2.72 -7.63
C PHE A 99 -13.61 -2.19 -8.57
N ALA A 100 -12.33 -2.53 -8.33
CA ALA A 100 -11.25 -2.16 -9.26
C ALA A 100 -11.43 -2.82 -10.62
N THR A 101 -11.85 -4.09 -10.68
CA THR A 101 -12.18 -4.78 -11.92
C THR A 101 -13.29 -4.04 -12.68
N LEU A 102 -14.37 -3.63 -12.01
CA LEU A 102 -15.47 -2.88 -12.63
C LEU A 102 -14.99 -1.53 -13.18
N GLU A 103 -14.12 -0.83 -12.44
CA GLU A 103 -13.50 0.42 -12.90
C GLU A 103 -12.66 0.20 -14.17
N MET A 104 -11.77 -0.81 -14.15
CA MET A 104 -10.92 -1.16 -15.29
C MET A 104 -11.72 -1.60 -16.51
N MET A 105 -12.77 -2.41 -16.34
CA MET A 105 -13.67 -2.81 -17.43
C MET A 105 -14.33 -1.59 -18.05
N SER A 106 -14.84 -0.68 -17.23
CA SER A 106 -15.49 0.53 -17.72
C SER A 106 -14.50 1.49 -18.41
N GLU A 107 -13.27 1.60 -17.92
CA GLU A 107 -12.21 2.35 -18.61
C GLU A 107 -11.84 1.73 -19.95
N ALA A 108 -11.76 0.40 -20.02
CA ALA A 108 -11.49 -0.33 -21.26
C ALA A 108 -12.60 -0.12 -22.29
N ILE A 109 -13.87 -0.18 -21.87
CA ILE A 109 -15.04 0.10 -22.71
C ILE A 109 -14.99 1.55 -23.23
N ASN A 110 -14.74 2.53 -22.35
CA ASN A 110 -14.65 3.94 -22.76
C ASN A 110 -13.51 4.22 -23.74
N LYS A 111 -12.40 3.46 -23.66
CA LYS A 111 -11.27 3.57 -24.60
C LYS A 111 -11.57 2.92 -25.96
N SER A 112 -12.37 1.84 -26.01
CA SER A 112 -12.64 1.08 -27.24
C SER A 112 -13.90 1.52 -27.98
N ALA A 113 -14.89 2.04 -27.25
CA ALA A 113 -16.15 2.57 -27.79
C ALA A 113 -16.54 3.82 -26.99
N PRO A 114 -16.11 5.03 -27.40
CA PRO A 114 -16.53 6.26 -26.74
C PRO A 114 -18.03 6.44 -27.00
N ASN A 115 -18.91 6.11 -26.04
CA ASN A 115 -20.35 6.25 -26.22
C ASN A 115 -21.00 7.19 -25.20
N ILE A 116 -21.51 8.30 -25.74
CA ILE A 116 -22.79 8.98 -25.49
C ILE A 116 -23.47 8.64 -24.15
N GLY A 117 -23.38 9.55 -23.18
CA GLY A 117 -24.25 9.54 -21.99
C GLY A 117 -23.51 9.82 -20.68
N GLY A 118 -23.59 11.06 -20.20
CA GLY A 118 -22.94 11.55 -18.97
C GLY A 118 -23.64 11.12 -17.68
N THR A 119 -23.90 9.82 -17.48
CA THR A 119 -24.39 9.31 -16.20
C THR A 119 -23.22 8.92 -15.30
N GLU A 120 -23.21 9.44 -14.07
CA GLU A 120 -22.17 9.15 -13.10
C GLU A 120 -22.24 7.67 -12.66
N LYS A 121 -21.09 7.00 -12.62
CA LYS A 121 -20.99 5.59 -12.26
C LYS A 121 -21.44 5.37 -10.81
N LEU A 122 -22.47 4.55 -10.59
CA LEU A 122 -23.06 4.29 -9.26
C LEU A 122 -22.05 3.81 -8.22
N TRP A 123 -21.02 3.06 -8.64
CA TRP A 123 -19.96 2.56 -7.75
C TRP A 123 -18.90 3.61 -7.38
N LYS A 124 -19.05 4.87 -7.84
CA LYS A 124 -18.18 6.00 -7.45
C LYS A 124 -18.74 6.85 -6.31
N SER A 125 -19.93 6.52 -5.77
CA SER A 125 -20.54 7.27 -4.67
C SER A 125 -19.63 7.33 -3.44
N LYS A 126 -19.77 8.39 -2.64
CA LYS A 126 -19.00 8.56 -1.40
C LYS A 126 -19.20 7.36 -0.45
N ASP A 127 -20.40 6.81 -0.42
CA ASP A 127 -20.74 5.66 0.44
C ASP A 127 -20.03 4.38 -0.01
N ALA A 128 -19.93 4.15 -1.32
CA ALA A 128 -19.17 3.02 -1.87
C ALA A 128 -17.68 3.16 -1.58
N LYS A 129 -17.11 4.38 -1.65
CA LYS A 129 -15.72 4.67 -1.29
C LYS A 129 -15.45 4.51 0.20
N GLN A 130 -16.36 4.94 1.06
CA GLN A 130 -16.21 4.79 2.49
C GLN A 130 -16.25 3.31 2.88
N PHE A 131 -17.19 2.54 2.33
CA PHE A 131 -17.27 1.09 2.52
C PHE A 131 -16.00 0.37 2.08
N LEU A 132 -15.37 0.81 0.97
CA LEU A 132 -14.09 0.27 0.49
C LEU A 132 -12.93 0.40 1.49
N TYR A 133 -12.90 1.49 2.26
CA TYR A 133 -11.83 1.76 3.23
C TYR A 133 -12.14 1.22 4.63
N THR A 134 -13.37 0.75 4.88
CA THR A 134 -13.78 0.17 6.18
C THR A 134 -13.81 -1.36 6.19
N LEU A 135 -13.44 -2.01 5.08
CA LEU A 135 -13.19 -3.46 5.03
C LEU A 135 -11.81 -3.76 5.65
N ASP A 136 -11.73 -3.56 6.96
CA ASP A 136 -10.72 -4.12 7.86
C ASP A 136 -11.36 -5.24 8.69
#